data_AF-X1PX12-F1
#
_entry.id   AF-X1PX12-F1
#
_cell.length_a   1.000
_cell.length_b   1.000
_cell.length_c   1.000
_cell.angle_alpha   90.00
_cell.angle_beta   90.00
_cell.angle_gamma   90.00
#
_symmetry.space_group_name_H-M   'P 1'
#
loop_
_entity.id
_entity.type
_entity.pdbx_description
1 polymer ?
#
loop_
_entity_poly.entity_id
_entity_poly.type
_entity_poly.pdbx_seq_one_letter_code
_entity_poly.pdbx_strand_id
1 'polypeptide(L)'
;DTRLTAAEACTLYQRKNIDKTLWASRMLSEGYSLVEGIHAYGSSLPYPSIGDIMLYSRYADEGRISRETVWKYFDVPADEFELWHWLTLQRLTTMQVQTLYRRGHISSTQLFTELSKIGWSPDDRPFIEQLGWTMPNAMLLMQGDLFQEMPDAEILR
;
A
#
# COMPACT_ATOMS: atom_id res chain seq x y z
N ASP A 1 36.28 -15.29 -24.03
CA ASP A 1 35.75 -14.00 -23.53
C ASP A 1 34.24 -13.97 -23.55
N THR A 2 33.63 -13.97 -22.37
CA THR A 2 32.20 -13.68 -22.19
C THR A 2 31.99 -12.17 -22.17
N ARG A 3 31.07 -11.68 -22.99
CA ARG A 3 30.69 -10.25 -23.05
C ARG A 3 29.43 -10.03 -22.20
N LEU A 4 29.23 -8.78 -21.76
CA LEU A 4 27.98 -8.35 -21.13
C LEU A 4 26.81 -8.60 -22.08
N THR A 5 25.70 -9.08 -21.53
CA THR A 5 24.43 -9.17 -22.25
C THR A 5 23.79 -7.79 -22.44
N ALA A 6 22.83 -7.67 -23.36
CA ALA A 6 22.06 -6.43 -23.56
C ALA A 6 21.29 -6.06 -22.28
N ALA A 7 20.72 -7.03 -21.57
CA ALA A 7 20.04 -6.82 -20.31
C ALA A 7 20.99 -6.25 -19.22
N GLU A 8 22.17 -6.85 -19.05
CA GLU A 8 23.18 -6.34 -18.11
C GLU A 8 23.69 -4.94 -18.52
N ALA A 9 23.87 -4.71 -19.82
CA ALA A 9 24.24 -3.40 -20.35
C ALA A 9 23.16 -2.34 -20.07
N CYS A 10 21.88 -2.68 -20.20
CA CYS A 10 20.77 -1.80 -19.79
C CYS A 10 20.87 -1.44 -18.31
N THR A 11 21.02 -2.42 -17.42
CA THR A 11 21.13 -2.17 -15.98
C THR A 11 22.35 -1.32 -15.62
N LEU A 12 23.52 -1.59 -16.22
CA LEU A 12 24.73 -0.81 -15.98
C LEU A 12 24.62 0.62 -16.52
N TYR A 13 23.96 0.79 -17.67
CA TYR A 13 23.74 2.11 -18.26
C TYR A 13 22.74 2.94 -17.43
N GLN A 14 21.68 2.32 -16.90
CA GLN A 14 20.75 2.96 -15.95
C GLN A 14 21.48 3.50 -14.72
N ARG A 15 22.44 2.72 -14.20
CA ARG A 15 23.26 3.08 -13.03
C ARG A 15 24.41 4.04 -13.32
N LYS A 16 24.55 4.50 -14.57
CA LYS A 16 25.65 5.38 -15.03
C LYS A 16 27.05 4.76 -14.89
N ASN A 17 27.14 3.43 -14.87
CA ASN A 17 28.42 2.72 -14.76
C ASN A 17 29.12 2.54 -16.12
N ILE A 18 28.36 2.60 -17.21
CA ILE A 18 28.87 2.54 -18.58
C ILE A 18 28.33 3.72 -19.39
N ASP A 19 29.02 4.04 -20.47
CA ASP A 19 28.63 5.11 -21.38
C ASP A 19 27.67 4.61 -22.47
N LYS A 20 27.11 5.56 -23.23
CA LYS A 20 26.16 5.25 -24.32
C LYS A 20 26.83 4.46 -25.45
N THR A 21 28.13 4.66 -25.69
CA THR A 21 28.83 3.96 -26.79
C THR A 21 28.99 2.48 -26.48
N LEU A 22 29.39 2.13 -25.25
CA LEU A 22 29.49 0.76 -24.80
C LEU A 22 28.10 0.11 -24.76
N TRP A 23 27.09 0.80 -24.24
CA TRP A 23 25.70 0.32 -24.26
C TRP A 23 25.19 0.02 -25.68
N ALA A 24 25.37 0.96 -26.61
CA ALA A 24 24.94 0.81 -28.00
C ALA A 24 25.64 -0.38 -28.69
N SER A 25 26.93 -0.58 -28.41
CA SER A 25 27.69 -1.71 -28.95
C SER A 25 27.14 -3.07 -28.49
N ARG A 26 26.59 -3.16 -27.28
CA ARG A 26 25.99 -4.40 -26.75
C ARG A 26 24.62 -4.66 -27.35
N MET A 27 23.79 -3.63 -27.48
CA MET A 27 22.49 -3.71 -28.16
C MET A 27 22.65 -4.22 -29.60
N LEU A 28 23.57 -3.60 -30.37
CA LEU A 28 23.84 -4.00 -31.75
C LEU A 28 24.45 -5.41 -31.84
N SER A 29 25.31 -5.80 -30.90
CA SER A 29 25.92 -7.13 -30.88
C SER A 29 24.91 -8.26 -30.64
N GLU A 30 23.77 -7.99 -30.00
CA GLU A 30 22.68 -8.95 -29.81
C GLU A 30 21.61 -8.86 -30.90
N GLY A 31 21.78 -7.98 -31.88
CA GLY A 31 20.89 -7.86 -33.03
C GLY A 31 19.76 -6.84 -32.87
N TYR A 32 19.70 -6.11 -31.74
CA TYR A 32 18.75 -5.00 -31.59
C TYR A 32 19.16 -3.81 -32.46
N SER A 33 18.19 -3.18 -33.10
CA SER A 33 18.39 -1.81 -33.58
C SER A 33 18.58 -0.85 -32.40
N LEU A 34 19.19 0.31 -32.63
CA LEU A 34 19.34 1.31 -31.57
C LEU A 34 17.99 1.79 -31.01
N VAL A 35 16.95 1.80 -31.84
CA VAL A 35 15.58 2.17 -31.45
C VAL A 35 15.00 1.10 -30.52
N GLU A 36 15.07 -0.18 -30.90
CA GLU A 36 14.63 -1.29 -30.04
C GLU A 36 15.45 -1.34 -28.75
N GLY A 37 16.75 -1.03 -28.81
CA GLY A 37 17.59 -0.91 -27.62
C GLY A 37 17.08 0.14 -26.64
N ILE A 38 16.63 1.31 -27.13
CA ILE A 38 16.01 2.35 -26.27
C ILE A 38 14.73 1.82 -25.62
N HIS A 39 13.90 1.09 -26.37
CA HIS A 39 12.68 0.48 -25.81
C HIS A 39 13.00 -0.62 -24.80
N ALA A 40 13.99 -1.47 -25.06
CA ALA A 40 14.47 -2.50 -24.13
C ALA A 40 15.04 -1.89 -22.84
N TYR A 41 15.76 -0.77 -22.95
CA TYR A 41 16.19 0.03 -21.81
C TYR A 41 15.00 0.64 -21.05
N GLY A 42 13.99 1.12 -21.77
CA GLY A 42 12.76 1.63 -21.18
C GLY A 42 12.01 0.55 -20.40
N SER A 43 11.90 -0.66 -20.95
CA SER A 43 11.25 -1.80 -20.29
C SER A 43 12.02 -2.35 -19.09
N SER A 44 13.34 -2.11 -19.02
CA SER A 44 14.13 -2.50 -17.85
C SER A 44 14.01 -1.52 -16.68
N LEU A 45 13.32 -0.38 -16.85
CA LEU A 45 13.01 0.51 -15.73
C LEU A 45 11.84 -0.08 -14.92
N PRO A 46 11.86 0.00 -13.58
CA PRO A 46 10.70 -0.33 -12.78
C PRO A 46 9.51 0.52 -13.23
N TYR A 47 8.44 -0.13 -13.67
CA TYR A 47 7.20 0.52 -14.04
C TYR A 47 6.28 0.58 -12.82
N PRO A 48 5.55 1.69 -12.58
CA PRO A 48 4.61 1.78 -11.46
C PRO A 48 3.57 0.65 -11.50
N SER A 49 3.17 0.15 -10.33
CA SER A 49 2.08 -0.83 -10.29
C SER A 49 0.74 -0.18 -10.66
N ILE A 50 -0.25 -0.96 -11.11
CA ILE A 50 -1.60 -0.44 -11.41
C ILE A 50 -2.17 0.27 -10.18
N GLY A 51 -1.93 -0.24 -8.97
CA GLY A 51 -2.36 0.39 -7.72
C GLY A 51 -1.73 1.78 -7.50
N ASP A 52 -0.46 1.96 -7.84
CA ASP A 52 0.21 3.26 -7.75
C ASP A 52 -0.35 4.26 -8.76
N ILE A 53 -0.68 3.79 -9.98
CA ILE A 53 -1.29 4.62 -11.02
C ILE A 53 -2.72 5.05 -10.61
N MET A 54 -3.48 4.13 -10.03
CA MET A 54 -4.81 4.41 -9.46
C MET A 54 -4.72 5.44 -8.32
N LEU A 55 -3.73 5.29 -7.44
CA LEU A 55 -3.48 6.25 -6.35
C LEU A 55 -3.07 7.62 -6.91
N TYR A 56 -2.20 7.65 -7.92
CA TYR A 56 -1.82 8.88 -8.61
C TYR A 56 -3.04 9.60 -9.20
N SER A 57 -3.93 8.87 -9.89
CA SER A 57 -5.17 9.46 -10.42
C SER A 57 -6.02 10.07 -9.30
N ARG A 58 -6.10 9.43 -8.13
CA ARG A 58 -6.81 9.99 -6.97
C ARG A 58 -6.27 11.36 -6.55
N TYR A 59 -4.96 11.56 -6.55
CA TYR A 59 -4.36 12.85 -6.20
C TYR A 59 -4.41 13.88 -7.34
N ALA A 60 -4.39 13.42 -8.58
CA ALA A 60 -4.49 14.28 -9.75
C ALA A 60 -5.92 14.82 -9.98
N ASP A 61 -6.94 13.99 -9.71
CA ASP A 61 -8.34 14.24 -10.03
C ASP A 61 -9.20 14.52 -8.78
N GLU A 62 -8.74 15.41 -7.89
CA GLU A 62 -9.49 15.92 -6.73
C GLU A 62 -10.09 14.84 -5.81
N GLY A 63 -9.37 13.73 -5.60
CA GLY A 63 -9.79 12.64 -4.72
C GLY A 63 -10.62 11.55 -5.42
N ARG A 64 -10.89 11.68 -6.72
CA ARG A 64 -11.58 10.67 -7.54
C ARG A 64 -10.58 9.91 -8.40
N ILE A 65 -10.88 8.65 -8.69
CA ILE A 65 -10.10 7.89 -9.66
C ILE A 65 -10.82 7.99 -11.01
N SER A 66 -10.13 8.51 -12.02
CA SER A 66 -10.64 8.67 -13.39
C SER A 66 -10.04 7.62 -14.32
N ARG A 67 -10.90 6.96 -15.11
CA ARG A 67 -10.47 6.04 -16.17
C ARG A 67 -9.56 6.72 -17.17
N GLU A 68 -9.89 7.95 -17.56
CA GLU A 68 -9.13 8.72 -18.55
C GLU A 68 -7.70 9.02 -18.07
N THR A 69 -7.52 9.28 -16.78
CA THR A 69 -6.19 9.54 -16.21
C THR A 69 -5.37 8.26 -16.12
N VAL A 70 -5.99 7.14 -15.73
CA VAL A 70 -5.31 5.84 -15.64
C VAL A 70 -4.91 5.32 -17.03
N TRP A 71 -5.81 5.40 -18.01
CA TRP A 71 -5.57 4.94 -19.39
C TRP A 71 -4.52 5.74 -20.16
N LYS A 72 -4.13 6.93 -19.68
CA LYS A 72 -2.95 7.64 -20.22
C LYS A 72 -1.64 6.91 -19.93
N TYR A 73 -1.59 6.12 -18.86
CA TYR A 73 -0.38 5.44 -18.42
C TYR A 73 -0.46 3.93 -18.65
N PHE A 74 -1.58 3.29 -18.32
CA PHE A 74 -1.72 1.83 -18.40
C PHE A 74 -3.07 1.41 -18.98
N ASP A 75 -3.04 0.44 -19.89
CA ASP A 75 -4.23 -0.11 -20.53
C ASP A 75 -4.89 -1.15 -19.62
N VAL A 76 -5.80 -0.69 -18.75
CA VAL A 76 -6.60 -1.55 -17.87
C VAL A 76 -7.88 -1.95 -18.61
N PRO A 77 -8.22 -3.25 -18.72
CA PRO A 77 -9.49 -3.68 -19.28
C PRO A 77 -10.68 -3.00 -18.58
N ALA A 78 -11.67 -2.54 -19.35
CA ALA A 78 -12.80 -1.79 -18.81
C ALA A 78 -13.59 -2.57 -17.74
N ASP A 79 -13.68 -3.90 -17.90
CA ASP A 79 -14.39 -4.80 -16.99
C ASP A 79 -13.66 -4.98 -15.65
N GLU A 80 -12.32 -4.83 -15.66
CA GLU A 80 -11.48 -4.98 -14.47
C GLU A 80 -11.24 -3.67 -13.72
N PHE A 81 -11.57 -2.53 -14.34
CA PHE A 81 -11.31 -1.21 -13.74
C PHE A 81 -11.95 -1.06 -12.35
N GLU A 82 -13.19 -1.52 -12.18
CA GLU A 82 -13.90 -1.45 -10.90
C GLU A 82 -13.25 -2.33 -9.83
N LEU A 83 -12.70 -3.49 -10.22
CA LEU A 83 -11.96 -4.35 -9.31
C LEU A 83 -10.69 -3.65 -8.80
N TRP A 84 -9.91 -3.08 -9.73
CA TRP A 84 -8.70 -2.33 -9.38
C TRP A 84 -9.01 -1.10 -8.53
N HIS A 85 -10.08 -0.37 -8.86
CA HIS A 85 -10.55 0.74 -8.04
C HIS A 85 -10.88 0.26 -6.62
N TRP A 86 -11.67 -0.81 -6.47
CA TRP A 86 -12.03 -1.35 -5.17
C TRP A 86 -10.81 -1.77 -4.33
N LEU A 87 -9.77 -2.34 -4.95
CA LEU A 87 -8.54 -2.73 -4.28
C LEU A 87 -7.74 -1.54 -3.71
N THR A 88 -7.90 -0.35 -4.29
CA THR A 88 -7.21 0.87 -3.81
C THR A 88 -7.93 1.56 -2.64
N LEU A 89 -9.15 1.15 -2.31
CA LEU A 89 -9.91 1.74 -1.22
C LEU A 89 -9.33 1.34 0.13
N GLN A 90 -9.16 2.32 1.01
CA GLN A 90 -8.82 2.07 2.40
C GLN A 90 -9.99 1.42 3.13
N ARG A 91 -9.70 0.40 3.93
CA ARG A 91 -10.70 -0.30 4.75
C ARG A 91 -10.51 0.11 6.21
N LEU A 92 -11.60 0.15 6.97
CA LEU A 92 -11.50 0.39 8.40
C LEU A 92 -10.72 -0.74 9.06
N THR A 93 -9.76 -0.39 9.93
CA THR A 93 -9.00 -1.37 10.71
C THR A 93 -9.81 -1.84 11.91
N THR A 94 -9.50 -3.02 12.46
CA THR A 94 -10.16 -3.56 13.66
C THR A 94 -10.22 -2.52 14.79
N MET A 95 -9.14 -1.77 15.02
CA MET A 95 -9.05 -0.73 16.04
C MET A 95 -9.97 0.47 15.76
N GLN A 96 -10.08 0.90 14.50
CA GLN A 96 -10.98 1.98 14.09
C GLN A 96 -12.44 1.59 14.30
N VAL A 97 -12.82 0.37 13.90
CA VAL A 97 -14.19 -0.15 14.08
C VAL A 97 -14.53 -0.28 15.57
N GLN A 98 -13.64 -0.86 16.39
CA GLN A 98 -13.84 -0.91 17.85
C GLN A 98 -13.97 0.48 18.48
N THR A 99 -13.20 1.46 18.01
CA THR A 99 -13.27 2.84 18.53
C THR A 99 -14.60 3.50 18.17
N LEU A 100 -15.10 3.31 16.94
CA LEU A 100 -16.42 3.79 16.54
C LEU A 100 -17.53 3.16 17.38
N TYR A 101 -17.43 1.86 17.67
CA TYR A 101 -18.38 1.15 18.51
C TYR A 101 -18.40 1.69 19.95
N ARG A 102 -17.24 1.85 20.57
CA ARG A 102 -17.12 2.41 21.93
C ARG A 102 -17.64 3.83 22.06
N ARG A 103 -17.47 4.63 21.00
CA ARG A 103 -18.00 6.00 20.95
C ARG A 103 -19.51 6.05 20.64
N GLY A 104 -20.16 4.91 20.43
CA GLY A 104 -21.58 4.82 20.15
C GLY A 104 -21.96 5.29 18.73
N HIS A 105 -21.00 5.41 17.82
CA HIS A 105 -21.28 5.80 16.43
C HIS A 105 -21.81 4.66 15.57
N ILE A 106 -21.54 3.41 15.97
CA ILE A 106 -22.03 2.20 15.31
C ILE A 106 -22.64 1.25 16.34
N SER A 107 -23.60 0.41 15.92
CA SER A 107 -24.21 -0.62 16.76
C SER A 107 -23.36 -1.89 16.83
N SER A 108 -23.67 -2.80 17.77
CA SER A 108 -23.01 -4.11 17.83
C SER A 108 -23.22 -4.90 16.52
N THR A 109 -24.43 -4.91 15.94
CA THR A 109 -24.67 -5.56 14.63
C THR A 109 -23.77 -5.00 13.52
N GLN A 110 -23.53 -3.68 13.50
CA GLN A 110 -22.63 -3.04 12.55
C GLN A 110 -21.16 -3.39 12.82
N LEU A 111 -20.75 -3.48 14.10
CA LEU A 111 -19.42 -3.97 14.49
C LEU A 111 -19.16 -5.37 13.90
N PHE A 112 -20.05 -6.34 14.13
CA PHE A 112 -19.90 -7.70 13.60
C PHE A 112 -19.84 -7.74 12.07
N THR A 113 -20.59 -6.86 11.40
CA THR A 113 -20.58 -6.73 9.94
C THR A 113 -19.23 -6.24 9.45
N GLU A 114 -18.69 -5.16 10.03
CA GLU A 114 -17.38 -4.63 9.65
C GLU A 114 -16.24 -5.61 10.00
N LEU A 115 -16.30 -6.28 11.16
CA LEU A 115 -15.33 -7.33 11.51
C LEU A 115 -15.37 -8.50 10.51
N SER A 116 -16.55 -8.84 9.98
CA SER A 116 -16.65 -9.86 8.92
C SER A 116 -16.01 -9.41 7.60
N LYS A 117 -16.17 -8.13 7.21
CA LYS A 117 -15.52 -7.56 6.01
C LYS A 117 -14.00 -7.49 6.15
N ILE A 118 -13.50 -7.27 7.37
CA ILE A 118 -12.07 -7.29 7.69
C ILE A 118 -11.50 -8.72 7.60
N GLY A 119 -12.33 -9.74 7.84
CA GLY A 119 -11.97 -11.15 7.71
C GLY A 119 -11.98 -11.94 9.02
N TRP A 120 -12.54 -11.41 10.11
CA TRP A 120 -12.65 -12.16 11.36
C TRP A 120 -13.65 -13.31 11.25
N SER A 121 -13.26 -14.47 11.77
CA SER A 121 -14.11 -15.65 11.88
C SER A 121 -15.37 -15.33 12.70
N PRO A 122 -16.55 -15.93 12.40
CA PRO A 122 -17.75 -15.77 13.22
C PRO A 122 -17.51 -16.06 14.71
N ASP A 123 -16.66 -17.03 15.02
CA ASP A 123 -16.36 -17.46 16.40
C ASP A 123 -15.45 -16.46 17.14
N ASP A 124 -14.60 -15.74 16.42
CA ASP A 124 -13.63 -14.80 17.01
C ASP A 124 -14.25 -13.42 17.30
N ARG A 125 -15.29 -13.04 16.57
CA ARG A 125 -15.91 -11.69 16.66
C ARG A 125 -16.36 -11.31 18.08
N PRO A 126 -17.00 -12.19 18.88
CA PRO A 126 -17.35 -11.88 20.27
C PRO A 126 -16.13 -11.60 21.15
N PHE A 127 -15.02 -12.31 20.95
CA PHE A 127 -13.79 -12.07 21.69
C PHE A 127 -13.15 -10.74 21.29
N ILE A 128 -13.16 -10.40 20.00
CA ILE A 128 -12.70 -9.10 19.51
C ILE A 128 -13.58 -7.96 20.03
N GLU A 129 -14.88 -8.14 20.15
CA GLU A 129 -15.76 -7.16 20.79
C GLU A 129 -15.35 -6.91 22.25
N GLN A 130 -15.10 -7.98 23.02
CA GLN A 130 -14.65 -7.90 24.41
C GLN A 130 -13.29 -7.21 24.56
N LEU A 131 -12.34 -7.49 23.66
CA LEU A 131 -11.02 -6.86 23.66
C LEU A 131 -11.07 -5.33 23.50
N GLY A 132 -12.10 -4.81 22.84
CA GLY A 132 -12.30 -3.36 22.73
C GLY A 132 -12.50 -2.69 24.10
N TRP A 133 -13.10 -3.40 25.05
CA TRP A 133 -13.39 -2.92 26.41
C TRP A 133 -12.23 -3.09 27.38
N THR A 134 -11.30 -4.01 27.12
CA THR A 134 -10.16 -4.34 27.99
C THR A 134 -8.90 -3.51 27.73
N MET A 135 -8.98 -2.45 26.93
CA MET A 135 -7.90 -1.46 26.83
C MET A 135 -8.23 -0.30 27.79
N PRO A 136 -7.73 -0.29 29.05
CA PRO A 136 -7.76 0.94 29.81
C PRO A 136 -7.00 1.96 28.97
N ASN A 137 -7.60 3.12 28.72
CA ASN A 137 -6.82 4.26 28.26
C ASN A 137 -5.70 4.43 29.29
N ALA A 138 -4.44 4.16 28.91
CA ALA A 138 -3.29 4.34 29.80
C ALA A 138 -3.26 5.77 30.38
N MET A 139 -3.86 6.73 29.66
CA MET A 139 -4.07 8.11 30.10
C MET A 139 -5.13 8.26 31.22
N LEU A 140 -6.20 7.46 31.22
CA LEU A 140 -7.17 7.43 32.32
C LEU A 140 -6.61 6.70 33.56
N LEU A 141 -5.76 5.69 33.35
CA LEU A 141 -5.07 5.01 34.45
C LEU A 141 -4.08 5.97 35.12
N MET A 142 -3.19 6.59 34.34
CA MET A 142 -2.25 7.61 34.84
C MET A 142 -2.94 8.80 35.50
N GLN A 143 -4.06 9.29 34.96
CA GLN A 143 -4.81 10.40 35.58
C GLN A 143 -5.55 9.98 36.85
N GLY A 144 -6.03 8.73 36.93
CA GLY A 144 -6.62 8.17 38.15
C GLY A 144 -5.59 8.01 39.26
N ASP A 145 -4.41 7.48 38.92
CA ASP A 145 -3.31 7.25 39.87
C ASP A 145 -2.72 8.58 40.37
N LEU A 146 -2.61 9.59 39.49
CA LEU A 146 -2.18 10.95 39.89
C LEU A 146 -3.19 11.65 40.81
N PHE A 147 -4.50 11.38 40.64
CA PHE A 147 -5.57 11.93 41.51
C PHE A 147 -5.69 11.21 42.85
N GLN A 148 -5.09 10.02 43.01
CA GLN A 148 -5.13 9.22 44.24
C GLN A 148 -3.91 9.43 45.17
N GLU A 149 -2.97 10.32 44.83
CA GLU A 149 -1.76 10.62 45.63
C GLU A 149 -1.03 9.36 46.12
N MET A 150 -1.02 8.29 45.32
CA MET A 150 -0.30 7.07 45.68
C MET A 150 1.21 7.33 45.67
N PRO A 151 1.96 6.91 46.71
CA PRO A 151 3.39 7.15 46.77
C PRO A 151 4.12 6.41 45.63
N ASP A 152 5.11 7.06 45.01
CA ASP A 152 5.87 6.61 43.82
C ASP A 152 6.36 5.15 43.86
N ALA A 153 6.50 4.56 45.05
CA ALA A 153 6.93 3.18 45.25
C ALA A 153 5.91 2.10 44.80
N GLU A 154 4.63 2.45 44.64
CA GLU A 154 3.57 1.52 44.20
C GLU A 154 3.29 1.58 42.70
N ILE A 155 3.72 2.65 42.02
CA ILE A 155 3.44 2.91 40.59
C ILE A 155 4.34 2.08 39.66
N LEU A 156 5.49 1.60 40.13
CA LEU A 156 6.53 0.95 39.31
C LEU A 156 6.71 -0.56 39.55
N ARG A 157 5.67 -1.27 40.00
CA ARG A 157 5.70 -2.73 40.16
C ARG A 157 4.91 -3.49 39.11
#